data_AF-A0A2D4URP7-F1
#
_entry.id   AF-A0A2D4URP7-F1
#
_cell.length_a   1.000
_cell.length_b   1.000
_cell.length_c   1.000
_cell.angle_alpha   90.00
_cell.angle_beta   90.00
_cell.angle_gamma   90.00
#
_symmetry.space_group_name_H-M   'P 1'
#
loop_
_entity.id
_entity.type
_entity.pdbx_description
1 polymer ?
#
loop_
_entity_poly.entity_id
_entity_poly.type
_entity_poly.pdbx_seq_one_letter_code
_entity_poly.pdbx_strand_id
1 'polypeptide(L)' 'PQLFSEPWFHVKFAAVFLMAGVHGKFSKMRRLLENDEKPLSSKAYRIWNEVPTVLMIIIVVMAVAKPI' A
#
# COMPACT_ATOMS: atom_id res chain seq x y z
N PRO A 1 -17.24 -7.50 -21.56
CA PRO A 1 -16.97 -8.91 -21.18
C PRO A 1 -15.48 -9.27 -21.12
N GLN A 2 -14.61 -8.71 -21.98
CA GLN A 2 -13.16 -8.97 -21.95
C GLN A 2 -12.36 -8.26 -20.83
N LEU A 3 -12.93 -7.25 -20.16
CA LEU A 3 -12.20 -6.39 -19.21
C LEU A 3 -11.68 -7.16 -17.97
N PHE A 4 -12.40 -8.21 -17.55
CA PHE A 4 -12.03 -9.03 -16.39
C PHE A 4 -11.04 -10.16 -16.75
N SER A 5 -10.75 -10.36 -18.04
CA SER A 5 -9.85 -11.41 -18.53
C SER A 5 -8.44 -10.87 -18.79
N GLU A 6 -8.25 -9.55 -18.76
CA GLU A 6 -6.93 -8.95 -18.91
C GLU A 6 -6.15 -9.07 -17.59
N PRO A 7 -4.98 -9.74 -17.57
CA PRO A 7 -4.12 -9.81 -16.39
C PRO A 7 -3.83 -8.41 -15.81
N TRP A 8 -3.75 -7.42 -16.70
CA TRP A 8 -3.54 -6.01 -16.39
C TRP A 8 -4.64 -5.36 -15.54
N PHE A 9 -5.88 -5.81 -15.65
CA PHE A 9 -6.97 -5.33 -14.79
C PHE A 9 -6.77 -5.78 -13.34
N HIS A 10 -6.42 -7.05 -13.14
CA HIS A 10 -6.15 -7.60 -11.80
C HIS A 10 -4.95 -6.93 -11.12
N VAL A 11 -3.90 -6.66 -11.90
CA VAL A 11 -2.68 -5.96 -11.45
C VAL A 11 -3.01 -4.58 -10.89
N LYS A 12 -3.71 -3.77 -11.68
CA LYS A 12 -4.13 -2.43 -11.26
C LYS A 12 -5.04 -2.48 -10.05
N PHE A 13 -5.98 -3.41 -10.03
CA PHE A 13 -6.91 -3.57 -8.92
C PHE A 13 -6.18 -3.95 -7.63
N ALA A 14 -5.24 -4.91 -7.70
CA ALA A 14 -4.40 -5.31 -6.57
C ALA A 14 -3.52 -4.13 -6.08
N ALA A 15 -2.93 -3.35 -7.00
CA ALA A 15 -2.13 -2.18 -6.65
C ALA A 15 -2.95 -1.12 -5.88
N VAL A 16 -4.17 -0.81 -6.35
CA VAL A 16 -5.09 0.13 -5.67
C VAL A 16 -5.50 -0.41 -4.30
N PHE A 17 -5.82 -1.71 -4.19
CA PHE A 17 -6.17 -2.33 -2.91
C PHE A 17 -5.03 -2.29 -1.90
N LEU A 18 -3.79 -2.58 -2.34
CA LEU A 18 -2.60 -2.49 -1.50
C LEU A 18 -2.35 -1.06 -1.02
N MET A 19 -2.43 -0.08 -1.93
CA MET A 19 -2.33 1.35 -1.59
C MET A 19 -3.40 1.78 -0.57
N ALA A 20 -4.65 1.36 -0.78
CA ALA A 20 -5.75 1.64 0.14
C ALA A 20 -5.52 1.02 1.52
N GLY A 21 -4.98 -0.21 1.58
CA GLY A 21 -4.62 -0.87 2.83
C GLY A 21 -3.52 -0.13 3.62
N VAL A 22 -2.47 0.31 2.94
CA VAL A 22 -1.39 1.11 3.55
C VAL A 22 -1.94 2.45 4.05
N HIS A 23 -2.74 3.14 3.24
CA HIS A 23 -3.36 4.40 3.63
C HIS A 23 -4.30 4.25 4.83
N GLY A 24 -5.09 3.18 4.87
CA GLY A 24 -5.96 2.85 6.01
C GLY A 24 -5.17 2.58 7.30
N LYS A 25 -4.02 1.92 7.20
CA LYS A 25 -3.11 1.73 8.35
C LYS A 25 -2.56 3.05 8.87
N PHE A 26 -2.13 3.95 7.98
CA PHE A 26 -1.69 5.29 8.39
C PHE A 26 -2.81 6.11 9.02
N SER A 27 -4.02 6.06 8.46
CA SER A 27 -5.19 6.70 9.06
C SER A 27 -5.48 6.17 10.46
N LYS A 28 -5.42 4.85 10.67
CA LYS A 28 -5.54 4.24 12.01
C LYS A 28 -4.44 4.70 12.96
N MET A 29 -3.19 4.71 12.52
CA MET A 29 -2.05 5.13 13.34
C MET A 29 -2.17 6.59 13.75
N ARG A 30 -2.60 7.46 12.82
CA ARG A 30 -2.91 8.86 13.10
C ARG A 30 -4.03 8.99 14.13
N ARG A 31 -5.14 8.26 13.95
CA ARG A 31 -6.28 8.32 14.87
C ARG A 31 -5.95 7.82 16.28
N LEU A 32 -5.08 6.82 16.40
CA LEU A 32 -4.59 6.35 17.70
C LEU A 32 -3.76 7.44 18.39
N LEU A 33 -2.86 8.10 17.66
CA LEU A 33 -2.08 9.23 18.19
C LEU A 33 -2.98 10.41 18.60
N GLU A 34 -4.03 10.71 17.83
CA GLU A 34 -5.01 11.76 18.14
C GLU A 34 -5.84 11.45 19.40
N ASN A 35 -6.01 10.17 19.74
CA ASN A 35 -6.74 9.72 20.92
C ASN A 35 -5.84 9.57 22.17
N ASP A 36 -4.61 10.09 22.15
CA ASP A 36 -3.61 9.92 23.22
C ASP A 36 -3.30 8.44 23.57
N GLU A 37 -3.55 7.52 22.63
CA GLU A 37 -3.15 6.12 22.79
C GLU A 37 -1.63 6.00 22.70
N LYS A 38 -1.06 5.02 23.44
CA LYS A 38 0.38 4.82 23.45
C LYS A 38 0.90 4.63 22.00
N PRO A 39 1.85 5.49 21.56
CA PRO A 39 2.40 5.38 20.23
C PRO A 39 3.08 4.02 20.05
N LEU A 40 3.02 3.48 18.83
CA LEU A 40 3.81 2.30 18.48
C LEU A 40 5.31 2.59 18.71
N SER A 41 6.11 1.54 18.91
CA SER A 41 7.56 1.70 19.03
C SER A 41 8.12 2.44 17.81
N SER A 42 9.16 3.26 18.01
CA SER A 42 9.88 3.94 16.90
C SER A 42 10.27 2.98 15.77
N LYS A 43 10.63 1.73 16.11
CA LYS A 43 10.92 0.68 15.11
C LYS A 43 9.71 0.34 14.24
N ALA A 44 8.52 0.26 14.83
CA ALA A 44 7.30 -0.05 14.10
C ALA A 44 6.93 1.08 13.12
N TYR A 45 7.03 2.35 13.54
CA TYR A 45 6.80 3.48 12.65
C TYR A 45 7.81 3.52 11.49
N ARG A 46 9.08 3.18 11.74
CA ARG A 46 10.08 3.05 10.65
C ARG A 46 9.70 1.99 9.63
N ILE A 47 9.33 0.79 10.08
CA ILE A 47 8.88 -0.28 9.19
C ILE A 47 7.67 0.17 8.37
N TRP A 48 6.67 0.78 9.02
CA TRP A 48 5.47 1.26 8.33
C TRP A 48 5.77 2.37 7.31
N ASN A 49 6.81 3.18 7.52
CA ASN A 49 7.26 4.18 6.54
C ASN A 49 8.03 3.57 5.36
N GLU A 50 8.66 2.41 5.53
CA GLU A 50 9.36 1.69 4.45
C GLU A 50 8.39 0.91 3.55
N VAL A 51 7.23 0.49 4.08
CA VAL A 51 6.19 -0.22 3.33
C VAL A 51 5.73 0.55 2.07
N PRO A 52 5.41 1.86 2.12
CA PRO A 52 5.12 2.65 0.91
C PRO A 52 6.23 2.62 -0.13
N THR A 53 7.49 2.67 0.30
CA THR A 53 8.64 2.67 -0.61
C THR A 53 8.75 1.34 -1.34
N VAL A 54 8.66 0.22 -0.60
CA VAL A 54 8.66 -1.12 -1.19
C VAL A 54 7.46 -1.31 -2.12
N LEU A 55 6.28 -0.88 -1.70
CA LEU A 55 5.07 -0.93 -2.51
C LEU A 55 5.21 -0.10 -3.79
N MET A 56 5.79 1.10 -3.71
CA MET A 56 6.04 1.98 -4.85
C MET A 56 6.98 1.32 -5.85
N ILE A 57 8.07 0.69 -5.39
CA ILE A 57 8.99 -0.07 -6.26
C ILE A 57 8.24 -1.18 -7.00
N ILE A 58 7.46 -2.00 -6.28
CA ILE A 58 6.69 -3.09 -6.87
C ILE A 58 5.70 -2.55 -7.92
N ILE A 59 4.93 -1.51 -7.57
CA ILE A 59 3.95 -0.91 -8.47
C ILE A 59 4.64 -0.32 -9.71
N VAL A 60 5.76 0.39 -9.56
CA VAL A 60 6.50 0.99 -10.68
C VAL A 60 7.08 -0.08 -11.60
N VAL A 61 7.73 -1.11 -11.05
CA VAL A 61 8.26 -2.23 -11.85
C VAL A 61 7.13 -2.88 -12.64
N MET A 62 6.01 -3.16 -11.99
CA MET A 62 4.86 -3.79 -12.62
C MET A 62 4.20 -2.88 -13.67
N ALA A 63 4.14 -1.56 -13.42
CA ALA A 63 3.50 -0.59 -14.30
C ALA A 63 4.35 -0.23 -15.53
N VAL A 64 5.67 -0.11 -15.35
CA VAL A 64 6.63 0.34 -16.36
C VAL A 64 7.19 -0.83 -17.14
N ALA A 65 7.68 -1.87 -16.46
CA ALA A 65 8.30 -3.01 -17.14
C ALA A 65 7.27 -3.90 -17.84
N LYS A 66 5.97 -3.76 -17.51
CA LYS A 66 4.85 -4.57 -18.01
C LYS A 66 5.29 -6.02 -18.26
N PRO A 67 5.74 -6.75 -17.21
CA PRO A 67 6.29 -8.10 -17.39
C PRO A 67 5.24 -9.15 -17.80
N ILE A 68 4.02 -8.70 -18.13
CA ILE A 68 2.79 -9.44 -18.38
C ILE A 68 2.04 -8.75 -19.52
#